data_AF-A0A535MLL2-F1
#
_entry.id   AF-A0A535MLL2-F1
#
_cell.length_a   1.000
_cell.length_b   1.000
_cell.length_c   1.000
_cell.angle_alpha   90.00
_cell.angle_beta   90.00
_cell.angle_gamma   90.00
#
_symmetry.space_group_name_H-M   'P 1'
#
loop_
_entity.id
_entity.type
_entity.pdbx_description
1 polymer ?
#
loop_
_entity_poly.entity_id
_entity_poly.type
_entity_poly.pdbx_seq_one_letter_code
_entity_poly.pdbx_strand_id
1 'polypeptide(L)'
;MQSPRFTGIGTFMRLPHVAHLEGVNAAVLGIPFDTGVTYRVGGRFAPAAIREASRLLRPYHVEQAIEIFDYVSAVDRGDLAVIPGNVQATYQVIEQGLAPVFKAGVVPLVLGGDHSITLGELRAAAKQFGPLGLIDFDSHTDTWDSYWGERYTHGTWCRRALE
;
A
#
# COMPACT_ATOMS: atom_id res chain seq x y z
N MET A 1 -25.96 1.96 -10.90
CA MET A 1 -25.47 0.79 -10.12
C MET A 1 -25.90 -0.46 -10.89
N GLN A 2 -24.96 -1.20 -11.51
CA GLN A 2 -25.30 -2.32 -12.42
C GLN A 2 -25.59 -3.64 -11.69
N SER A 3 -25.19 -3.78 -10.41
CA SER A 3 -25.49 -4.96 -9.59
C SER A 3 -25.43 -4.66 -8.08
N PRO A 4 -26.07 -5.49 -7.22
CA PRO A 4 -26.01 -5.35 -5.76
C PRO A 4 -24.56 -5.41 -5.22
N ARG A 5 -24.30 -4.68 -4.12
CA ARG A 5 -22.95 -4.50 -3.56
C ARG A 5 -22.28 -5.78 -3.03
N PHE A 6 -23.06 -6.80 -2.68
CA PHE A 6 -22.57 -8.09 -2.21
C PHE A 6 -22.18 -9.05 -3.38
N THR A 7 -22.19 -8.57 -4.63
CA THR A 7 -21.88 -9.36 -5.83
C THR A 7 -20.69 -8.79 -6.60
N GLY A 8 -20.08 -9.60 -7.48
CA GLY A 8 -18.98 -9.20 -8.35
C GLY A 8 -17.60 -9.49 -7.76
N ILE A 9 -16.56 -9.13 -8.53
CA ILE A 9 -15.15 -9.30 -8.13
C ILE A 9 -14.81 -8.30 -7.02
N GLY A 10 -14.14 -8.76 -5.96
CA GLY A 10 -13.81 -7.96 -4.77
C GLY A 10 -12.56 -7.08 -4.92
N THR A 11 -12.59 -6.10 -5.82
CA THR A 11 -11.57 -5.04 -5.90
C THR A 11 -11.91 -3.85 -5.00
N PHE A 12 -10.91 -3.04 -4.65
CA PHE A 12 -11.06 -1.81 -3.91
C PHE A 12 -12.05 -0.88 -4.62
N MET A 13 -13.09 -0.44 -3.93
CA MET A 13 -14.19 0.38 -4.45
C MET A 13 -14.85 -0.16 -5.73
N ARG A 14 -14.72 -1.47 -6.01
CA ARG A 14 -15.11 -2.08 -7.29
C ARG A 14 -14.43 -1.46 -8.52
N LEU A 15 -13.22 -0.92 -8.35
CA LEU A 15 -12.39 -0.43 -9.44
C LEU A 15 -12.06 -1.54 -10.44
N PRO A 16 -11.82 -1.20 -11.71
CA PRO A 16 -11.39 -2.18 -12.70
C PRO A 16 -10.04 -2.80 -12.32
N HIS A 17 -9.92 -4.11 -12.53
CA HIS A 17 -8.66 -4.84 -12.40
C HIS A 17 -8.00 -4.95 -13.78
N VAL A 18 -7.03 -4.07 -14.06
CA VAL A 18 -6.33 -4.01 -15.35
C VAL A 18 -4.82 -3.99 -15.15
N ALA A 19 -4.10 -4.57 -16.11
CA ALA A 19 -2.64 -4.65 -16.06
C ALA A 19 -1.94 -3.39 -16.60
N HIS A 20 -2.54 -2.66 -17.53
CA HIS A 20 -1.93 -1.47 -18.12
C HIS A 20 -2.12 -0.24 -17.22
N LEU A 21 -1.20 0.72 -17.33
CA LEU A 21 -1.19 1.96 -16.56
C LEU A 21 -1.38 3.20 -17.46
N GLU A 22 -1.62 3.02 -18.75
CA GLU A 22 -1.87 4.13 -19.67
C GLU A 22 -3.15 4.88 -19.27
N GLY A 23 -3.05 6.19 -19.08
CA GLY A 23 -4.19 7.03 -18.69
C GLY A 23 -4.71 6.77 -17.26
N VAL A 24 -3.96 6.04 -16.44
CA VAL A 24 -4.26 5.84 -15.01
C VAL A 24 -3.58 6.95 -14.20
N ASN A 25 -4.28 7.51 -13.22
CA ASN A 25 -3.72 8.49 -12.28
C ASN A 25 -3.33 7.85 -10.95
N ALA A 26 -4.11 6.87 -10.48
CA ALA A 26 -3.86 6.16 -9.22
C ALA A 26 -4.01 4.64 -9.37
N ALA A 27 -3.16 3.87 -8.69
CA ALA A 27 -3.25 2.42 -8.67
C ALA A 27 -3.28 1.91 -7.23
N VAL A 28 -4.30 1.13 -6.89
CA VAL A 28 -4.39 0.45 -5.59
C VAL A 28 -3.59 -0.85 -5.64
N LEU A 29 -2.68 -1.06 -4.69
CA LEU A 29 -1.92 -2.31 -4.55
C LEU A 29 -2.03 -2.81 -3.12
N GLY A 30 -2.12 -4.12 -2.91
CA GLY A 30 -1.97 -4.70 -1.57
C GLY A 30 -0.57 -5.27 -1.33
N ILE A 31 -0.09 -5.15 -0.08
CA ILE A 31 1.14 -5.80 0.39
C ILE A 31 0.78 -6.62 1.63
N PRO A 32 0.26 -7.85 1.47
CA PRO A 32 -0.25 -8.68 2.56
C PRO A 32 0.87 -9.30 3.41
N PHE A 33 1.55 -8.49 4.21
CA PHE A 33 2.76 -8.87 4.95
C PHE A 33 2.74 -8.40 6.40
N ASP A 34 3.03 -9.28 7.36
CA ASP A 34 3.12 -8.91 8.79
C ASP A 34 4.27 -9.62 9.54
N THR A 35 5.33 -10.00 8.83
CA THR A 35 6.48 -10.70 9.45
C THR A 35 7.32 -9.75 10.32
N GLY A 36 7.25 -8.43 10.08
CA GLY A 36 7.95 -7.43 10.87
C GLY A 36 7.27 -7.13 12.22
N VAL A 37 6.09 -7.70 12.48
CA VAL A 37 5.33 -7.49 13.72
C VAL A 37 5.99 -8.19 14.90
N THR A 38 6.13 -7.48 16.02
CA THR A 38 6.76 -7.98 17.25
C THR A 38 5.77 -8.51 18.30
N TYR A 39 4.46 -8.33 18.11
CA TYR A 39 3.44 -8.77 19.06
C TYR A 39 2.28 -9.55 18.40
N ARG A 40 1.20 -8.88 17.97
CA ARG A 40 0.01 -9.55 17.40
C ARG A 40 0.01 -9.47 15.88
N VAL A 41 0.27 -10.61 15.24
CA VAL A 41 0.14 -10.78 13.78
C VAL A 41 -1.33 -10.74 13.32
N GLY A 42 -1.55 -10.60 12.01
CA GLY A 42 -2.87 -10.57 11.39
C GLY A 42 -2.98 -9.53 10.27
N GLY A 43 -2.08 -8.54 10.24
CA GLY A 43 -2.02 -7.50 9.22
C GLY A 43 -1.94 -8.04 7.80
N ARG A 44 -1.40 -9.25 7.59
CA ARG A 44 -1.35 -9.90 6.27
C ARG A 44 -2.72 -10.09 5.61
N PHE A 45 -3.81 -10.11 6.38
CA PHE A 45 -5.18 -10.24 5.84
C PHE A 45 -5.86 -8.90 5.58
N ALA A 46 -5.22 -7.78 5.94
CA ALA A 46 -5.81 -6.45 5.84
C ALA A 46 -6.14 -6.02 4.39
N PRO A 47 -5.31 -6.27 3.35
CA PRO A 47 -5.65 -5.83 1.99
C PRO A 47 -6.99 -6.40 1.51
N ALA A 48 -7.24 -7.69 1.78
CA ALA A 48 -8.52 -8.33 1.46
C ALA A 48 -9.69 -7.75 2.29
N ALA A 49 -9.49 -7.55 3.59
CA ALA A 49 -10.50 -6.98 4.48
C ALA A 49 -10.87 -5.54 4.10
N ILE A 50 -9.88 -4.71 3.70
CA ILE A 50 -10.10 -3.34 3.24
C ILE A 50 -10.89 -3.34 1.94
N ARG A 51 -10.55 -4.20 0.97
CA ARG A 51 -11.32 -4.34 -0.27
C ARG A 51 -12.78 -4.72 0.00
N GLU A 52 -13.02 -5.65 0.92
CA GLU A 52 -14.38 -6.03 1.33
C GLU A 52 -15.13 -4.82 1.92
N ALA A 53 -14.53 -4.11 2.88
CA ALA A 53 -15.13 -2.94 3.51
C ALA A 53 -15.41 -1.80 2.51
N SER A 54 -14.54 -1.65 1.50
CA SER A 54 -14.64 -0.58 0.50
C SER A 54 -15.89 -0.65 -0.39
N ARG A 55 -16.59 -1.80 -0.45
CA ARG A 55 -17.82 -1.99 -1.24
C ARG A 55 -18.95 -1.03 -0.87
N LEU A 56 -18.91 -0.51 0.36
CA LEU A 56 -19.91 0.43 0.86
C LEU A 56 -19.64 1.88 0.44
N LEU A 57 -18.42 2.20 0.01
CA LEU A 57 -18.04 3.54 -0.38
C LEU A 57 -18.89 4.03 -1.57
N ARG A 58 -19.03 5.35 -1.63
CA ARG A 58 -19.60 6.08 -2.76
C ARG A 58 -18.53 7.04 -3.27
N PRO A 59 -18.52 7.32 -4.57
CA PRO A 59 -17.48 8.15 -5.17
C PRO A 59 -17.65 9.65 -4.92
N TYR A 60 -18.84 10.07 -4.47
CA TYR A 60 -19.13 11.45 -4.07
C TYR A 60 -18.68 11.75 -2.64
N HIS A 61 -17.84 12.76 -2.48
CA HIS A 61 -17.40 13.29 -1.18
C HIS A 61 -18.27 14.49 -0.78
N VAL A 62 -19.08 14.35 0.28
CA VAL A 62 -20.12 15.31 0.67
C VAL A 62 -19.56 16.69 1.03
N GLU A 63 -18.57 16.76 1.92
CA GLU A 63 -18.04 18.03 2.43
C GLU A 63 -17.30 18.86 1.37
N GLN A 64 -16.76 18.19 0.35
CA GLN A 64 -16.02 18.86 -0.72
C GLN A 64 -16.85 19.04 -1.99
N ALA A 65 -18.03 18.42 -2.06
CA ALA A 65 -18.88 18.36 -3.23
C ALA A 65 -18.16 17.86 -4.51
N ILE A 66 -17.34 16.82 -4.37
CA ILE A 66 -16.53 16.25 -5.46
C ILE A 66 -16.99 14.83 -5.79
N GLU A 67 -17.17 14.56 -7.09
CA GLU A 67 -17.28 13.21 -7.65
C GLU A 67 -15.88 12.75 -8.09
N ILE A 68 -15.22 11.88 -7.30
CA ILE A 68 -13.77 11.65 -7.43
C ILE A 68 -13.34 11.14 -8.82
N PHE A 69 -14.18 10.33 -9.45
CA PHE A 69 -13.87 9.70 -10.73
C PHE A 69 -14.06 10.62 -11.94
N ASP A 70 -14.57 11.84 -11.74
CA ASP A 70 -14.52 12.89 -12.77
C ASP A 70 -13.10 13.48 -12.90
N TYR A 71 -12.25 13.30 -11.89
CA TYR A 71 -10.91 13.88 -11.81
C TYR A 71 -9.78 12.85 -11.82
N VAL A 72 -10.03 11.64 -11.31
CA VAL A 72 -9.02 10.62 -11.09
C VAL A 72 -9.42 9.31 -11.77
N SER A 73 -8.62 8.89 -12.75
CA SER A 73 -8.66 7.52 -13.28
C SER A 73 -7.92 6.59 -12.33
N ALA A 74 -8.60 5.58 -11.77
CA ALA A 74 -8.03 4.66 -10.79
C ALA A 74 -8.30 3.19 -11.13
N VAL A 75 -7.37 2.33 -10.73
CA VAL A 75 -7.43 0.87 -10.94
C VAL A 75 -7.06 0.13 -9.67
N ASP A 76 -7.52 -1.12 -9.53
CA ASP A 76 -6.99 -2.04 -8.51
C ASP A 76 -6.04 -3.04 -9.18
N ARG A 77 -4.78 -3.01 -8.78
CA ARG A 77 -3.68 -3.81 -9.34
C ARG A 77 -3.45 -5.13 -8.62
N GLY A 78 -4.32 -5.50 -7.68
CA GLY A 78 -4.19 -6.72 -6.89
C GLY A 78 -3.08 -6.59 -5.85
N ASP A 79 -2.47 -7.72 -5.48
CA ASP A 79 -1.48 -7.79 -4.41
C ASP A 79 -0.09 -8.11 -4.95
N LEU A 80 0.95 -7.60 -4.28
CA LEU A 80 2.32 -8.02 -4.51
C LEU A 80 2.56 -9.39 -3.88
N ALA A 81 3.31 -10.25 -4.58
CA ALA A 81 3.66 -11.59 -4.11
C ALA A 81 4.82 -11.53 -3.11
N VAL A 82 4.51 -11.11 -1.88
CA VAL A 82 5.46 -10.98 -0.76
C VAL A 82 6.13 -12.32 -0.38
N ILE A 83 7.20 -12.26 0.42
CA ILE A 83 7.94 -13.43 0.90
C ILE A 83 7.73 -13.57 2.43
N PRO A 84 6.75 -14.35 2.90
CA PRO A 84 6.51 -14.55 4.33
C PRO A 84 7.77 -15.09 5.03
N GLY A 85 8.08 -14.56 6.22
CA GLY A 85 9.29 -14.94 6.96
C GLY A 85 10.56 -14.23 6.51
N ASN A 86 10.53 -13.42 5.44
CA ASN A 86 11.71 -12.69 4.97
C ASN A 86 11.37 -11.23 4.61
N VAL A 87 11.64 -10.33 5.55
CA VAL A 87 11.40 -8.89 5.42
C VAL A 87 12.22 -8.27 4.30
N GLN A 88 13.52 -8.60 4.22
CA GLN A 88 14.39 -7.99 3.22
C GLN A 88 14.08 -8.46 1.78
N ALA A 89 13.77 -9.74 1.59
CA ALA A 89 13.32 -10.25 0.30
C ALA A 89 11.97 -9.63 -0.09
N THR A 90 11.07 -9.41 0.88
CA THR A 90 9.82 -8.70 0.64
C THR A 90 10.06 -7.25 0.21
N TYR A 91 11.04 -6.54 0.77
CA TYR A 91 11.40 -5.20 0.29
C TYR A 91 11.81 -5.19 -1.18
N GLN A 92 12.58 -6.19 -1.63
CA GLN A 92 12.94 -6.32 -3.04
C GLN A 92 11.71 -6.51 -3.94
N VAL A 93 10.73 -7.30 -3.49
CA VAL A 93 9.45 -7.47 -4.20
C VAL A 93 8.69 -6.14 -4.28
N ILE A 94 8.62 -5.39 -3.17
CA ILE A 94 7.93 -4.09 -3.11
C ILE A 94 8.59 -3.10 -4.09
N GLU A 95 9.91 -3.00 -4.05
CA GLU A 95 10.66 -2.11 -4.92
C GLU A 95 10.45 -2.44 -6.41
N GLN A 96 10.49 -3.72 -6.77
CA GLN A 96 10.25 -4.18 -8.13
C GLN A 96 8.79 -3.97 -8.57
N GLY A 97 7.84 -4.17 -7.66
CA GLY A 97 6.40 -4.03 -7.93
C GLY A 97 5.97 -2.57 -8.12
N LEU A 98 6.56 -1.65 -7.36
CA LEU A 98 6.23 -0.22 -7.41
C LEU A 98 7.02 0.56 -8.46
N ALA A 99 8.23 0.12 -8.82
CA ALA A 99 9.04 0.75 -9.87
C ALA A 99 8.27 1.05 -11.18
N PRO A 100 7.51 0.11 -11.79
CA PRO A 100 6.74 0.41 -13.01
C PRO A 100 5.59 1.39 -12.77
N VAL A 101 4.99 1.40 -11.57
CA VAL A 101 3.90 2.32 -11.19
C VAL A 101 4.44 3.75 -11.14
N PHE A 102 5.54 3.97 -10.42
CA PHE A 102 6.20 5.27 -10.35
C PHE A 102 6.74 5.74 -11.70
N LYS A 103 7.33 4.85 -12.49
CA LYS A 103 7.83 5.17 -13.84
C LYS A 103 6.71 5.63 -14.78
N ALA A 104 5.50 5.10 -14.61
CA ALA A 104 4.32 5.51 -15.37
C ALA A 104 3.73 6.85 -14.90
N GLY A 105 4.27 7.47 -13.85
CA GLY A 105 3.71 8.69 -13.25
C GLY A 105 2.40 8.44 -12.48
N VAL A 106 2.13 7.18 -12.13
CA VAL A 106 0.92 6.78 -11.40
C VAL A 106 1.19 6.85 -9.90
N VAL A 107 0.24 7.37 -9.13
CA VAL A 107 0.31 7.42 -7.66
C VAL A 107 -0.14 6.07 -7.07
N PRO A 108 0.72 5.34 -6.35
CA PRO A 108 0.29 4.13 -5.67
C PRO A 108 -0.53 4.45 -4.41
N LEU A 109 -1.63 3.73 -4.21
CA LEU A 109 -2.40 3.68 -2.99
C LEU A 109 -2.23 2.28 -2.39
N VAL A 110 -1.34 2.16 -1.41
CA VAL A 110 -0.94 0.85 -0.90
C VAL A 110 -1.79 0.45 0.31
N LEU A 111 -2.40 -0.73 0.22
CA LEU A 111 -3.09 -1.40 1.31
C LEU A 111 -2.08 -2.31 2.00
N GLY A 112 -1.66 -1.90 3.19
CA GLY A 112 -0.58 -2.59 3.88
C GLY A 112 -0.97 -3.93 4.48
N GLY A 113 0.07 -4.57 4.99
CA GLY A 113 0.00 -5.29 6.25
C GLY A 113 0.66 -4.44 7.33
N ASP A 114 1.74 -4.91 7.95
CA ASP A 114 2.43 -4.18 9.03
C ASP A 114 3.22 -2.96 8.53
N HIS A 115 3.64 -2.10 9.47
CA HIS A 115 4.31 -0.83 9.14
C HIS A 115 5.74 -1.02 8.56
N SER A 116 6.31 -2.23 8.62
CA SER A 116 7.66 -2.46 8.11
C SER A 116 7.74 -2.33 6.58
N ILE A 117 6.64 -2.55 5.86
CA ILE A 117 6.58 -2.49 4.39
C ILE A 117 6.92 -1.09 3.86
N THR A 118 6.65 -0.04 4.64
CA THR A 118 6.86 1.36 4.28
C THR A 118 8.30 1.63 3.87
N LEU A 119 9.28 0.95 4.48
CA LEU A 119 10.68 1.09 4.07
C LEU A 119 10.92 0.64 2.62
N GLY A 120 10.28 -0.45 2.18
CA GLY A 120 10.34 -0.91 0.79
C GLY A 120 9.70 0.09 -0.17
N GLU A 121 8.55 0.67 0.23
CA GLU A 121 7.85 1.68 -0.55
C GLU A 121 8.68 2.97 -0.72
N LEU A 122 9.26 3.45 0.38
CA LEU A 122 10.11 4.65 0.39
C LEU A 122 11.38 4.44 -0.43
N ARG A 123 12.02 3.26 -0.35
CA ARG A 123 13.19 2.93 -1.19
C ARG A 123 12.82 2.94 -2.68
N ALA A 124 11.66 2.40 -3.03
CA ALA A 124 11.16 2.41 -4.40
C ALA A 124 10.90 3.83 -4.91
N ALA A 125 10.21 4.65 -4.11
CA ALA A 125 9.89 6.04 -4.44
C ALA A 125 11.16 6.91 -4.51
N ALA A 126 12.09 6.76 -3.56
CA ALA A 126 13.31 7.56 -3.51
C ALA A 126 14.24 7.30 -4.70
N LYS A 127 14.25 6.06 -5.24
CA LYS A 127 14.96 5.75 -6.50
C LYS A 127 14.42 6.54 -7.70
N GLN A 128 13.13 6.85 -7.71
CA GLN A 128 12.50 7.61 -8.80
C GLN A 128 12.56 9.13 -8.58
N PHE A 129 12.34 9.59 -7.36
CA PHE A 129 12.10 11.01 -7.06
C PHE A 129 13.17 11.67 -6.19
N GLY A 130 14.16 10.92 -5.69
CA GLY A 130 15.15 11.42 -4.74
C GLY A 130 14.60 11.50 -3.30
N PRO A 131 15.19 12.33 -2.43
CA PRO A 131 14.74 12.49 -1.05
C PRO A 131 13.25 12.86 -0.95
N LEU A 132 12.55 12.28 0.02
CA LEU A 132 11.10 12.41 0.19
C LEU A 132 10.76 13.18 1.47
N GLY A 133 9.66 13.93 1.43
CA GLY A 133 8.96 14.36 2.64
C GLY A 133 8.05 13.24 3.13
N LEU A 134 7.95 13.07 4.45
CA LEU A 134 7.08 12.08 5.08
C LEU A 134 6.11 12.77 6.04
N ILE A 135 4.82 12.43 5.90
CA ILE A 135 3.79 12.73 6.90
C ILE A 135 3.34 11.37 7.43
N ASP A 136 3.61 11.13 8.70
CA ASP A 136 3.34 9.85 9.37
C ASP A 136 2.30 10.02 10.47
N PHE A 137 1.27 9.17 10.45
CA PHE A 137 0.18 9.17 11.42
C PHE A 137 0.22 7.85 12.18
N ASP A 138 0.93 7.85 13.31
CA ASP A 138 1.05 6.67 14.15
C ASP A 138 1.06 7.07 15.63
N SER A 139 0.66 6.13 16.49
CA SER A 139 0.86 6.19 17.94
C SER A 139 2.30 5.95 18.37
N HIS A 140 3.16 5.43 17.49
CA HIS A 140 4.58 5.14 17.72
C HIS A 140 5.45 5.89 16.73
N THR A 141 6.73 6.10 17.05
CA THR A 141 7.65 6.80 16.15
C THR A 141 8.35 5.87 15.15
N ASP A 142 8.36 4.56 15.43
CA ASP A 142 9.05 3.53 14.64
C ASP A 142 10.53 3.81 14.32
N THR A 143 11.18 4.56 15.21
CA THR A 143 12.58 5.00 15.09
C THR A 143 13.57 4.21 15.96
N TRP A 144 13.18 3.04 16.47
CA TRP A 144 14.09 2.21 17.25
C TRP A 144 15.21 1.66 16.36
N ASP A 145 16.36 1.31 16.96
CA ASP A 145 17.45 0.72 16.18
C ASP A 145 17.22 -0.76 15.86
N SER A 146 16.80 -1.53 16.87
CA SER A 146 16.56 -2.96 16.77
C SER A 146 15.65 -3.49 17.87
N TYR A 147 15.11 -4.68 17.66
CA TYR A 147 14.41 -5.51 18.63
C TYR A 147 15.09 -6.88 18.70
N TRP A 148 15.59 -7.30 19.88
CA TRP A 148 16.34 -8.56 20.06
C TRP A 148 17.47 -8.80 19.03
N GLY A 149 18.13 -7.73 18.55
CA GLY A 149 19.17 -7.81 17.52
C GLY A 149 18.66 -7.71 16.08
N GLU A 150 17.34 -7.78 15.86
CA GLU A 150 16.73 -7.62 14.53
C GLU A 150 16.52 -6.15 14.19
N ARG A 151 17.11 -5.70 13.07
CA ARG A 151 17.06 -4.31 12.61
C ARG A 151 15.84 -3.97 11.76
N TYR A 152 15.12 -4.97 11.26
CA TYR A 152 14.01 -4.79 10.32
C TYR A 152 12.71 -5.30 10.91
N THR A 153 11.98 -4.40 11.54
CA THR A 153 10.67 -4.66 12.15
C THR A 153 9.73 -3.50 11.86
N HIS A 154 8.46 -3.67 12.20
CA HIS A 154 7.47 -2.58 12.16
C HIS A 154 7.80 -1.40 13.06
N GLY A 155 8.70 -1.55 14.05
CA GLY A 155 9.08 -0.47 14.97
C GLY A 155 10.42 0.19 14.67
N THR A 156 11.07 -0.16 13.56
CA THR A 156 12.43 0.32 13.22
C THR A 156 12.54 0.91 11.82
N TRP A 157 11.50 0.78 10.98
CA TRP A 157 11.54 1.14 9.56
C TRP A 157 11.89 2.62 9.34
N CYS A 158 11.39 3.52 10.18
CA CYS A 158 11.57 4.96 10.02
C CYS A 158 13.04 5.34 10.24
N ARG A 159 13.69 4.75 11.25
CA ARG A 159 15.14 4.92 11.43
C ARG A 159 15.93 4.37 10.24
N ARG A 160 15.52 3.24 9.65
CA ARG A 160 16.15 2.71 8.45
C ARG A 160 15.96 3.57 7.21
N ALA A 161 14.93 4.40 7.15
CA ALA A 161 14.70 5.34 6.06
C ALA A 161 15.56 6.62 6.18
N LEU A 162 15.96 6.97 7.41
CA LEU A 162 16.80 8.14 7.70
C LEU A 162 18.31 7.88 7.55
N GLU A 163 18.74 6.62 7.64
CA GLU A 163 20.12 6.17 7.42
C GLU A 163 20.44 5.92 5.94
#